data_AF-A0A9P1DJF2-F1
#
_entry.id   AF-A0A9P1DJF2-F1
#
_cell.length_a   1.000
_cell.length_b   1.000
_cell.length_c   1.000
_cell.angle_alpha   90.00
_cell.angle_beta   90.00
_cell.angle_gamma   90.00
#
_symmetry.space_group_name_H-M   'P 1'
#
loop_
_entity.id
_entity.type
_entity.pdbx_description
1 polymer ?
#
loop_
_entity_poly.entity_id
_entity_poly.type
_entity_poly.pdbx_seq_one_letter_code
_entity_poly.pdbx_strand_id
1 'polypeptide(L)'
;MAFELTYRLTFIDTVEAPAIGALPRSRSLPVLGSAPTADEEVQYQAYVSQLSQQMAEKDLTFLARQPEVAEAENEAIGHEWGLCRRPCIYHLSCGTCTKGADCGFCHMPHGERVPKLDKQQRTVLQELGAGELLALVLEPLRAKAAQMGLEENAAELIELLEMERAGQTSVLKNNKKHPKLHCIRKIMGRMSIAGLVGIAGYSQTGTDFRDRLTGAVEKMRGQL
;
A
#
# COMPACT_ATOMS: atom_id res chain seq x y z
N MET A 1 42.82 -2.17 -12.71
CA MET A 1 42.80 -3.07 -11.55
C MET A 1 41.34 -3.36 -11.23
N ALA A 2 40.92 -4.62 -11.19
CA ALA A 2 39.52 -4.99 -10.99
C ALA A 2 39.33 -5.43 -9.53
N PHE A 3 38.37 -4.81 -8.84
CA PHE A 3 38.04 -5.12 -7.45
C PHE A 3 36.73 -5.90 -7.41
N GLU A 4 36.69 -6.99 -6.65
CA GLU A 4 35.49 -7.73 -6.36
C GLU A 4 34.87 -7.18 -5.07
N LEU A 5 33.64 -6.71 -5.18
CA LEU A 5 32.87 -6.20 -4.05
C LEU A 5 32.25 -7.39 -3.33
N THR A 6 32.70 -7.64 -2.10
CA THR A 6 32.09 -8.64 -1.23
C THR A 6 31.25 -7.95 -0.17
N TYR A 7 30.01 -8.38 -0.05
CA TYR A 7 29.06 -7.85 0.92
C TYR A 7 29.11 -8.73 2.17
N ARG A 8 29.58 -8.17 3.29
CA ARG A 8 29.48 -8.79 4.60
C ARG A 8 28.61 -7.90 5.49
N LEU A 9 27.42 -8.41 5.82
CA LEU A 9 26.40 -7.69 6.60
C LEU A 9 25.96 -6.39 5.90
N THR A 10 26.01 -5.24 6.58
CA THR A 10 25.57 -3.91 6.08
C THR A 10 26.69 -3.09 5.45
N PHE A 11 27.91 -3.62 5.33
CA PHE A 11 29.06 -2.91 4.78
C PHE A 11 29.62 -3.60 3.53
N ILE A 12 30.19 -2.80 2.63
CA ILE A 12 30.73 -3.22 1.35
C ILE A 12 32.25 -3.14 1.42
N ASP A 13 32.94 -4.27 1.28
CA ASP A 13 34.40 -4.35 1.21
C ASP A 13 34.87 -4.64 -0.22
N THR A 14 35.99 -4.03 -0.63
CA THR A 14 36.67 -4.31 -1.90
C THR A 14 37.84 -5.27 -1.67
N VAL A 15 37.81 -6.44 -2.33
CA VAL A 15 38.93 -7.40 -2.33
C VAL A 15 39.46 -7.51 -3.77
N GLU A 16 40.78 -7.57 -3.95
CA GLU A 16 41.40 -7.68 -5.28
C GLU A 16 41.11 -9.07 -5.88
N ALA A 17 40.42 -9.09 -7.03
CA ALA A 17 40.07 -10.33 -7.71
C ALA A 17 41.07 -10.71 -8.82
N PRO A 18 41.34 -12.02 -9.02
CA PRO A 18 42.11 -12.48 -10.15
C PRO A 18 41.33 -12.29 -11.46
N ALA A 19 42.08 -12.02 -12.55
CA ALA A 19 41.53 -11.65 -13.85
C ALA A 19 40.65 -12.75 -14.47
N ILE A 20 39.32 -12.61 -14.35
CA ILE A 20 38.33 -13.46 -15.01
C ILE A 20 37.51 -12.59 -15.98
N GLY A 21 37.31 -13.13 -17.19
CA GLY A 21 36.72 -12.44 -18.35
C GLY A 21 35.33 -11.84 -18.12
N ALA A 22 35.02 -10.85 -18.96
CA ALA A 22 33.87 -9.95 -18.85
C ALA A 22 32.52 -10.66 -18.65
N LEU A 23 31.94 -10.47 -17.47
CA LEU A 23 30.56 -10.85 -17.19
C LEU A 23 29.57 -9.92 -17.92
N PRO A 24 28.38 -10.42 -18.30
CA PRO A 24 27.39 -9.64 -19.04
C PRO A 24 26.82 -8.49 -18.21
N ARG A 25 26.81 -7.31 -18.83
CA ARG A 25 26.47 -6.02 -18.22
C ARG A 25 24.96 -5.79 -18.17
N SER A 26 24.46 -5.23 -17.07
CA SER A 26 23.07 -4.75 -16.99
C SER A 26 22.86 -3.47 -17.82
N ARG A 27 21.70 -3.36 -18.46
CA ARG A 27 21.38 -2.31 -19.44
C ARG A 27 21.34 -0.87 -18.88
N SER A 28 21.37 -0.70 -17.57
CA SER A 28 21.20 0.60 -16.90
C SER A 28 22.51 1.27 -16.47
N LEU A 29 23.67 0.63 -16.65
CA LEU A 29 24.95 1.25 -16.35
C LEU A 29 25.49 1.99 -17.59
N PRO A 30 25.90 3.27 -17.50
CA PRO A 30 26.53 4.01 -18.59
C PRO A 30 27.94 3.48 -18.85
N VAL A 31 28.31 3.28 -20.13
CA VAL A 31 29.59 2.67 -20.54
C VAL A 31 30.75 3.37 -19.80
N LEU A 32 31.45 2.60 -18.96
CA LEU A 32 32.67 3.08 -18.31
C LEU A 32 33.80 2.79 -19.28
N GLY A 33 34.38 3.83 -19.90
CA GLY A 33 35.51 3.63 -20.81
C GLY A 33 35.88 4.79 -21.73
N SER A 34 35.05 5.81 -21.91
CA SER A 34 35.44 7.04 -22.61
C SER A 34 35.47 8.19 -21.62
N ALA A 35 36.62 8.81 -21.44
CA ALA A 35 36.67 10.13 -20.82
C ALA A 35 35.72 11.03 -21.63
N PRO A 36 34.81 11.77 -20.97
CA PRO A 36 33.93 12.69 -21.69
C PRO A 36 34.81 13.65 -22.48
N THR A 37 34.43 13.95 -23.72
CA THR A 37 35.09 15.04 -24.44
C THR A 37 34.83 16.35 -23.71
N ALA A 38 35.70 17.35 -23.87
CA ALA A 38 35.52 18.65 -23.21
C ALA A 38 34.12 19.25 -23.48
N ASP A 39 33.55 18.97 -24.65
CA ASP A 39 32.20 19.41 -25.03
C ASP A 39 31.09 18.67 -24.24
N GLU A 40 31.24 17.38 -23.98
CA GLU A 40 30.30 16.58 -23.17
C GLU A 40 30.34 16.99 -21.69
N GLU A 41 31.50 17.36 -21.18
CA GLU A 41 31.70 17.79 -19.80
C GLU A 41 31.05 19.16 -19.54
N VAL A 42 31.18 20.10 -20.49
CA VAL A 42 30.48 21.38 -20.48
C VAL A 42 28.96 21.19 -20.56
N GLN A 43 28.50 20.28 -21.41
CA GLN A 43 27.06 19.97 -21.55
C GLN A 43 26.48 19.34 -20.27
N TYR A 44 27.24 18.48 -19.60
CA TYR A 44 26.84 17.89 -18.32
C TYR A 44 26.78 18.93 -17.20
N GLN A 45 27.79 19.80 -17.10
CA GLN A 45 27.80 20.89 -16.11
C GLN A 45 26.65 21.87 -16.32
N ALA A 46 26.32 22.22 -17.57
CA ALA A 46 25.17 23.05 -17.90
C ALA A 46 23.85 22.38 -17.47
N TYR A 47 23.71 21.07 -17.72
CA TYR A 47 22.53 20.31 -17.31
C TYR A 47 22.36 20.24 -15.79
N VAL A 48 23.43 19.93 -15.05
CA VAL A 48 23.40 19.89 -13.57
C VAL A 48 23.09 21.27 -12.99
N SER A 49 23.67 22.33 -13.56
CA SER A 49 23.41 23.71 -13.14
C SER A 49 21.95 24.08 -13.37
N GLN A 50 21.38 23.76 -14.53
CA GLN A 50 19.96 23.97 -14.83
C GLN A 50 19.05 23.19 -13.86
N LEU A 51 19.39 21.95 -13.53
CA LEU A 51 18.63 21.14 -12.57
C LEU A 51 18.66 21.77 -11.17
N SER A 52 19.83 22.24 -10.73
CA SER A 52 20.00 22.90 -9.43
C SER A 52 19.19 24.19 -9.34
N GLN A 53 19.12 24.95 -10.43
CA GLN A 53 18.35 26.19 -10.53
C GLN A 53 16.84 25.91 -10.49
N GLN A 54 16.37 24.87 -11.20
CA GLN A 54 14.99 24.40 -11.12
C GLN A 54 14.58 23.91 -9.72
N MET A 55 15.51 23.32 -8.97
CA MET A 55 15.25 22.92 -7.57
C MET A 55 15.12 24.14 -6.67
N ALA A 56 16.00 25.14 -6.81
CA ALA A 56 15.94 26.38 -6.04
C ALA A 56 14.65 27.18 -6.29
N GLU A 57 14.18 27.25 -7.54
CA GLU A 57 12.91 27.89 -7.90
C GLU A 57 11.69 27.17 -7.32
N LYS A 58 11.75 25.83 -7.23
CA LYS A 58 10.68 25.01 -6.66
C LYS A 58 10.66 25.01 -5.13
N ASP A 59 11.80 25.21 -4.47
CA ASP A 59 11.87 25.34 -3.01
C ASP A 59 11.21 26.64 -2.51
N LEU A 60 11.30 27.74 -3.27
CA LEU A 60 10.68 29.02 -2.90
C LEU A 60 9.15 29.01 -2.98
N THR A 61 8.55 28.14 -3.79
CA THR A 61 7.09 27.98 -3.87
C THR A 61 6.51 27.07 -2.78
N PHE A 62 7.33 26.22 -2.15
CA PHE A 62 6.89 25.29 -1.11
C PHE A 62 6.77 25.95 0.27
N LEU A 63 7.60 26.95 0.58
CA LEU A 63 7.61 27.61 1.90
C LEU A 63 6.63 28.80 2.04
N ALA A 64 6.07 29.31 0.94
CA ALA A 64 5.24 30.52 0.95
C ALA A 64 3.72 30.28 1.16
N ARG A 65 3.29 29.03 1.38
CA ARG A 65 1.86 28.73 1.65
C ARG A 65 1.71 28.04 3.00
N GLN A 66 1.65 28.83 4.06
CA GLN A 66 1.02 28.39 5.30
C GLN A 66 -0.49 28.69 5.18
N PRO A 67 -1.36 27.74 4.84
CA PRO A 67 -2.74 27.87 5.25
C PRO A 67 -2.78 27.70 6.76
N GLU A 68 -3.40 28.67 7.43
CA GLU A 68 -3.77 28.56 8.84
C GLU A 68 -4.47 27.22 9.08
N VAL A 69 -4.18 26.61 10.23
CA VAL A 69 -4.62 25.28 10.64
C VAL A 69 -6.16 25.30 10.75
N ALA A 70 -6.83 25.07 9.64
CA ALA A 70 -8.25 24.75 9.64
C ALA A 70 -8.38 23.33 10.20
N GLU A 71 -8.67 23.23 11.49
CA GLU A 71 -9.07 22.00 12.15
C GLU A 71 -10.26 21.43 11.38
N ALA A 72 -10.03 20.36 10.65
CA ALA A 72 -11.02 19.74 9.78
C ALA A 72 -12.01 18.94 10.63
N GLU A 73 -13.08 19.60 11.08
CA GLU A 73 -14.15 19.02 11.90
C GLU A 73 -14.88 17.82 11.24
N ASN A 74 -14.71 17.60 9.93
CA ASN A 74 -15.43 16.55 9.18
C ASN A 74 -14.68 15.20 9.06
N GLU A 75 -13.50 15.04 9.67
CA GLU A 75 -12.60 13.91 9.36
C GLU A 75 -12.52 12.82 10.44
N ALA A 76 -13.28 12.96 11.53
CA ALA A 76 -13.33 11.98 12.62
C ALA A 76 -14.30 10.81 12.35
N ILE A 77 -15.13 10.86 11.30
CA ILE A 77 -16.19 9.86 11.07
C ILE A 77 -15.58 8.47 10.92
N GLY A 78 -15.95 7.57 11.84
CA GLY A 78 -15.45 6.20 11.88
C GLY A 78 -13.99 6.05 12.35
N HIS A 79 -13.29 7.11 12.78
CA HIS A 79 -11.88 7.02 13.19
C HIS A 79 -11.69 6.17 14.45
N GLU A 80 -12.52 6.37 15.47
CA GLU A 80 -12.47 5.62 16.72
C GLU A 80 -12.73 4.12 16.52
N TRP A 81 -13.58 3.78 15.55
CA TRP A 81 -13.89 2.41 15.16
C TRP A 81 -12.96 1.85 14.07
N GLY A 82 -11.90 2.58 13.68
CA GLY A 82 -10.96 2.16 12.63
C GLY A 82 -11.60 2.00 11.24
N LEU A 83 -12.78 2.57 11.05
CA LEU A 83 -13.54 2.61 9.80
C LEU A 83 -13.24 3.87 8.97
N CYS A 84 -12.50 4.83 9.50
CA CYS A 84 -12.07 6.03 8.78
C CYS A 84 -11.43 5.71 7.42
N ARG A 85 -11.39 6.72 6.56
CA ARG A 85 -10.68 6.64 5.28
C ARG A 85 -9.18 6.42 5.50
N ARG A 86 -8.48 6.04 4.43
CA ARG A 86 -7.03 5.83 4.47
C ARG A 86 -6.34 7.11 4.99
N PRO A 87 -5.28 7.00 5.83
CA PRO A 87 -4.49 8.14 6.28
C PRO A 87 -3.97 8.96 5.09
N CYS A 88 -4.07 10.28 5.21
CA CYS A 88 -3.46 11.20 4.26
C CYS A 88 -1.94 11.13 4.37
N ILE A 89 -1.27 10.80 3.26
CA ILE A 89 0.19 10.66 3.26
C ILE A 89 0.86 12.02 3.50
N TYR A 90 0.28 13.10 2.97
CA TYR A 90 0.84 14.46 3.11
C TYR A 90 0.75 14.96 4.55
N HIS A 91 -0.42 14.83 5.17
CA HIS A 91 -0.57 15.20 6.58
C HIS A 91 0.31 14.32 7.49
N LEU A 92 0.37 13.01 7.23
CA LEU A 92 1.19 12.10 8.02
C LEU A 92 2.70 12.35 7.87
N SER A 93 3.17 12.78 6.70
CA SER A 93 4.61 12.94 6.42
C SER A 93 5.11 14.36 6.70
N CYS A 94 4.30 15.37 6.40
CA CYS A 94 4.67 16.78 6.44
C CYS A 94 3.89 17.59 7.49
N GLY A 95 2.97 16.97 8.21
CA GLY A 95 2.08 17.62 9.18
C GLY A 95 0.98 18.49 8.54
N THR A 96 1.05 18.75 7.23
CA THR A 96 0.14 19.65 6.53
C THR A 96 -0.35 19.04 5.23
N CYS A 97 -1.64 19.22 4.95
CA CYS A 97 -2.27 18.84 3.69
C CYS A 97 -2.77 20.09 2.98
N THR A 98 -2.34 20.32 1.74
CA THR A 98 -2.73 21.50 0.95
C THR A 98 -4.20 21.48 0.54
N LYS A 99 -4.87 20.32 0.64
CA LYS A 99 -6.28 20.16 0.28
C LYS A 99 -7.25 20.45 1.42
N GLY A 100 -6.78 20.58 2.67
CA GLY A 100 -7.65 20.86 3.82
C GLY A 100 -8.90 19.97 3.84
N ALA A 101 -10.08 20.60 3.95
CA ALA A 101 -11.38 19.94 3.97
C ALA A 101 -11.78 19.21 2.67
N ASP A 102 -11.14 19.51 1.53
CA ASP A 102 -11.37 18.79 0.26
C ASP A 102 -10.52 17.49 0.19
N CYS A 103 -9.73 17.21 1.22
CA CYS A 103 -8.97 15.99 1.30
C CYS A 103 -9.90 14.80 1.62
N GLY A 104 -10.10 13.90 0.66
CA GLY A 104 -10.83 12.65 0.89
C GLY A 104 -10.12 11.61 1.76
N PHE A 105 -9.06 11.98 2.48
CA PHE A 105 -8.27 11.09 3.34
C PHE A 105 -8.33 11.57 4.79
N CYS A 106 -8.10 10.66 5.74
CA CYS A 106 -8.16 11.01 7.16
C CYS A 106 -6.87 11.73 7.61
N HIS A 107 -6.99 12.88 8.27
CA HIS A 107 -5.88 13.58 8.92
C HIS A 107 -5.70 13.24 10.40
N MET A 108 -6.63 12.50 11.00
CA MET A 108 -6.50 12.11 12.42
C MET A 108 -5.26 11.24 12.67
N PRO A 109 -4.66 11.28 13.87
CA PRO A 109 -3.48 10.49 14.19
C PRO A 109 -3.80 9.00 14.14
N HIS A 110 -3.30 8.31 13.12
CA HIS A 110 -3.38 6.85 13.05
C HIS A 110 -2.19 6.23 13.78
N GLY A 111 -2.47 5.22 14.62
CA GLY A 111 -1.45 4.45 15.33
C GLY A 111 -0.65 3.51 14.41
N GLU A 112 -0.42 2.27 14.88
CA GLU A 112 0.36 1.25 14.16
C GLU A 112 0.06 1.22 12.65
N ARG A 113 1.14 1.10 11.87
CA ARG A 113 1.04 0.98 10.41
C ARG A 113 0.07 -0.16 10.06
N VAL A 114 -0.95 0.17 9.26
CA VAL A 114 -1.93 -0.80 8.76
C VAL A 114 -1.18 -2.02 8.21
N PRO A 115 -1.45 -3.22 8.73
CA PRO A 115 -0.77 -4.42 8.28
C PRO A 115 -1.00 -4.61 6.79
N LYS A 116 0.10 -4.71 6.03
CA LYS A 116 0.06 -4.94 4.59
C LYS A 116 0.45 -6.38 4.31
N LEU A 117 -0.27 -7.00 3.40
CA LEU A 117 0.11 -8.29 2.86
C LEU A 117 1.35 -8.12 1.97
N ASP A 118 2.33 -9.00 2.14
CA ASP A 118 3.52 -9.01 1.30
C ASP A 118 3.21 -9.49 -0.13
N LYS A 119 4.21 -9.47 -1.03
CA LYS A 119 4.02 -9.91 -2.42
C LYS A 119 3.59 -11.38 -2.50
N GLN A 120 4.22 -12.27 -1.73
CA GLN A 120 3.93 -13.70 -1.77
C GLN A 120 2.54 -14.01 -1.22
N GLN A 121 2.14 -13.36 -0.13
CA GLN A 121 0.82 -13.50 0.48
C GLN A 121 -0.28 -13.05 -0.48
N ARG A 122 -0.07 -11.94 -1.20
CA ARG A 122 -1.00 -11.49 -2.24
C ARG A 122 -1.11 -12.49 -3.39
N THR A 123 -0.01 -13.07 -3.83
CA THR A 123 -0.03 -14.13 -4.86
C THR A 123 -0.84 -15.34 -4.39
N VAL A 124 -0.64 -15.79 -3.15
CA VAL A 124 -1.44 -16.88 -2.57
C VAL A 124 -2.94 -16.54 -2.57
N LEU A 125 -3.31 -15.31 -2.20
CA LEU A 125 -4.73 -14.89 -2.24
C LEU A 125 -5.31 -14.83 -3.65
N GLN A 126 -4.51 -14.49 -4.66
CA GLN A 126 -4.94 -14.48 -6.07
C GLN A 126 -5.15 -15.89 -6.63
N GLU A 127 -4.43 -16.87 -6.11
CA GLU A 127 -4.58 -18.28 -6.47
C GLU A 127 -5.81 -18.95 -5.84
N LEU A 128 -6.34 -18.38 -4.75
CA LEU A 128 -7.58 -18.85 -4.13
C LEU A 128 -8.78 -18.59 -5.03
N GLY A 129 -9.73 -19.54 -5.02
CA GLY A 129 -11.05 -19.29 -5.61
C GLY A 129 -11.79 -18.18 -4.88
N ALA A 130 -12.71 -17.50 -5.57
CA ALA A 130 -13.51 -16.43 -4.99
C ALA A 130 -14.23 -16.88 -3.70
N GLY A 131 -14.87 -18.05 -3.69
CA GLY A 131 -15.55 -18.59 -2.50
C GLY A 131 -14.60 -18.87 -1.32
N GLU A 132 -13.37 -19.31 -1.58
CA GLU A 132 -12.36 -19.55 -0.54
C GLU A 132 -11.82 -18.23 0.04
N LEU A 133 -11.58 -17.23 -0.81
CA LEU A 133 -11.15 -15.90 -0.37
C LEU A 133 -12.23 -15.23 0.50
N LEU A 134 -13.48 -15.26 0.04
CA LEU A 134 -14.60 -14.69 0.79
C LEU A 134 -14.79 -15.40 2.15
N ALA A 135 -14.66 -16.72 2.20
CA ALA A 135 -14.68 -17.47 3.46
C ALA A 135 -13.54 -17.05 4.41
N LEU A 136 -12.34 -16.81 3.87
CA LEU A 136 -11.18 -16.37 4.64
C LEU A 136 -11.35 -14.95 5.20
N VAL A 137 -12.07 -14.07 4.50
CA VAL A 137 -12.34 -12.69 4.92
C VAL A 137 -13.51 -12.60 5.91
N LEU A 138 -14.55 -13.43 5.76
CA LEU A 138 -15.75 -13.40 6.61
C LEU A 138 -15.44 -13.65 8.09
N GLU A 139 -14.57 -14.61 8.40
CA GLU A 139 -14.19 -14.96 9.78
C GLU A 139 -13.58 -13.78 10.56
N PRO A 140 -12.49 -13.12 10.09
CA PRO A 140 -11.93 -11.96 10.77
C PRO A 140 -12.85 -10.72 10.72
N LEU A 141 -13.72 -10.61 9.71
CA LEU A 141 -14.67 -9.49 9.61
C LEU A 141 -15.73 -9.57 10.70
N ARG A 142 -16.36 -10.74 10.91
CA ARG A 142 -17.33 -10.95 11.99
C ARG A 142 -16.69 -10.75 13.36
N ALA A 143 -15.49 -11.30 13.58
CA ALA A 143 -14.76 -11.11 14.82
C ALA A 143 -14.50 -9.61 15.12
N LYS A 144 -14.23 -8.80 14.09
CA LYS A 144 -14.06 -7.35 14.26
C LYS A 144 -15.35 -6.60 14.50
N ALA A 145 -16.42 -6.94 13.77
CA ALA A 145 -17.73 -6.35 14.01
C ALA A 145 -18.17 -6.60 15.45
N ALA A 146 -18.02 -7.84 15.95
CA ALA A 146 -18.31 -8.19 17.34
C ALA A 146 -17.41 -7.43 18.34
N GLN A 147 -16.09 -7.39 18.10
CA GLN A 147 -15.15 -6.69 18.98
C GLN A 147 -15.45 -5.19 19.11
N MET A 148 -15.96 -4.57 18.04
CA MET A 148 -16.26 -3.14 17.99
C MET A 148 -17.72 -2.81 18.33
N GLY A 149 -18.57 -3.82 18.60
CA GLY A 149 -20.01 -3.62 18.81
C GLY A 149 -20.76 -3.13 17.56
N LEU A 150 -20.25 -3.44 16.37
CA LEU A 150 -20.76 -2.98 15.07
C LEU A 150 -21.49 -4.09 14.29
N GLU A 151 -22.05 -5.08 14.99
CA GLU A 151 -22.68 -6.24 14.36
C GLU A 151 -23.89 -5.84 13.49
N GLU A 152 -24.72 -4.92 14.00
CA GLU A 152 -25.89 -4.41 13.27
C GLU A 152 -25.46 -3.60 12.04
N ASN A 153 -24.50 -2.68 12.21
CA ASN A 153 -24.01 -1.85 11.11
C ASN A 153 -23.31 -2.70 10.04
N ALA A 154 -22.58 -3.74 10.44
CA ALA A 154 -21.89 -4.65 9.53
C ALA A 154 -22.79 -5.72 8.91
N ALA A 155 -24.05 -5.84 9.32
CA ALA A 155 -24.94 -6.93 8.89
C ALA A 155 -25.13 -6.96 7.37
N GLU A 156 -25.42 -5.82 6.75
CA GLU A 156 -25.57 -5.72 5.29
C GLU A 156 -24.28 -6.10 4.55
N LEU A 157 -23.13 -5.69 5.07
CA LEU A 157 -21.83 -6.03 4.49
C LEU A 157 -21.54 -7.53 4.59
N ILE A 158 -21.84 -8.14 5.74
CA ILE A 158 -21.68 -9.59 5.98
C ILE A 158 -22.61 -10.37 5.05
N GLU A 159 -23.87 -9.96 4.93
CA GLU A 159 -24.87 -10.58 4.06
C GLU A 159 -24.44 -10.53 2.58
N LEU A 160 -23.93 -9.39 2.11
CA LEU A 160 -23.39 -9.26 0.74
C LEU A 160 -22.27 -10.26 0.47
N LEU A 161 -21.33 -10.42 1.40
CA LEU A 161 -20.22 -11.37 1.29
C LEU A 161 -20.70 -12.82 1.33
N GLU A 162 -21.72 -13.13 2.13
CA GLU A 162 -22.32 -14.47 2.23
C GLU A 162 -23.09 -14.85 0.98
N MET A 163 -23.93 -13.95 0.44
CA MET A 163 -24.66 -14.16 -0.81
C MET A 163 -23.70 -14.40 -1.97
N GLU A 164 -22.66 -13.57 -2.09
CA GLU A 164 -21.66 -13.75 -3.15
C GLU A 164 -20.94 -15.09 -2.99
N ARG A 165 -20.52 -15.44 -1.77
CA ARG A 165 -19.91 -16.74 -1.48
C ARG A 165 -20.83 -17.91 -1.82
N ALA A 166 -22.13 -17.81 -1.55
CA ALA A 166 -23.11 -18.84 -1.88
C ALA A 166 -23.33 -18.98 -3.39
N GLY A 167 -23.23 -17.89 -4.15
CA GLY A 167 -23.26 -17.90 -5.61
C GLY A 167 -22.01 -18.54 -6.25
N GLN A 168 -20.89 -18.59 -5.52
CA GLN A 168 -19.68 -19.28 -5.96
C GLN A 168 -19.85 -20.80 -5.77
N THR A 169 -20.22 -21.49 -6.85
CA THR A 169 -20.37 -22.95 -6.93
C THR A 169 -19.03 -23.71 -6.91
N SER A 170 -17.91 -23.03 -6.69
CA SER A 170 -16.60 -23.65 -6.74
C SER A 170 -16.46 -24.69 -5.64
N VAL A 171 -16.41 -25.96 -6.05
CA VAL A 171 -15.86 -27.09 -5.29
C VAL A 171 -14.63 -26.56 -4.57
N LEU A 172 -14.65 -26.54 -3.24
CA LEU A 172 -13.48 -26.24 -2.43
C LEU A 172 -12.38 -27.12 -3.00
N LYS A 173 -11.43 -26.53 -3.73
CA LYS A 173 -10.26 -27.30 -4.13
C LYS A 173 -9.65 -27.65 -2.80
N ASN A 174 -9.41 -28.94 -2.56
CA ASN A 174 -8.76 -29.40 -1.34
C ASN A 174 -7.34 -28.82 -1.35
N ASN A 175 -7.26 -27.54 -0.99
CA ASN A 175 -6.07 -26.74 -0.91
C ASN A 175 -5.42 -27.25 0.35
N LYS A 176 -4.54 -28.24 0.15
CA LYS A 176 -3.58 -28.73 1.14
C LYS A 176 -3.20 -27.55 2.00
N LYS A 177 -3.55 -27.60 3.29
CA LYS A 177 -3.43 -26.49 4.25
C LYS A 177 -2.14 -25.71 3.98
N HIS A 178 -2.21 -24.61 3.25
CA HIS A 178 -1.02 -23.85 2.93
C HIS A 178 -0.55 -23.25 4.24
N PRO A 179 0.68 -23.52 4.72
CA PRO A 179 1.16 -23.02 6.01
C PRO A 179 1.10 -21.49 6.08
N LYS A 180 1.15 -20.82 4.92
CA LYS A 180 1.02 -19.37 4.79
C LYS A 180 -0.39 -18.84 5.03
N LEU A 181 -1.45 -19.64 4.87
CA LEU A 181 -2.83 -19.19 5.13
C LEU A 181 -3.04 -18.83 6.61
N HIS A 182 -2.37 -19.55 7.52
CA HIS A 182 -2.37 -19.21 8.94
C HIS A 182 -1.76 -17.81 9.17
N CYS A 183 -0.60 -17.52 8.56
CA CYS A 183 0.03 -16.22 8.64
C CYS A 183 -0.86 -15.11 8.06
N ILE A 184 -1.48 -15.37 6.91
CA ILE A 184 -2.40 -14.42 6.27
C ILE A 184 -3.61 -14.15 7.17
N ARG A 185 -4.23 -15.17 7.76
CA ARG A 185 -5.35 -15.01 8.70
C ARG A 185 -4.96 -14.18 9.92
N LYS A 186 -3.77 -14.41 10.47
CA LYS A 186 -3.23 -13.62 11.59
C LYS A 186 -3.06 -12.15 11.22
N ILE A 187 -2.61 -11.85 9.99
CA ILE A 187 -2.48 -10.48 9.48
C ILE A 187 -3.88 -9.86 9.28
N MET A 188 -4.82 -10.58 8.65
CA MET A 188 -6.20 -10.14 8.44
C MET A 188 -6.89 -9.77 9.77
N GLY A 189 -6.66 -10.54 10.83
CA GLY A 189 -7.17 -10.22 12.17
C GLY A 189 -6.70 -8.88 12.74
N ARG A 190 -5.58 -8.33 12.23
CA ARG A 190 -5.07 -7.00 12.61
C ARG A 190 -5.47 -5.88 11.66
N MET A 191 -6.10 -6.18 10.51
CA MET A 191 -6.52 -5.16 9.54
C MET A 191 -7.78 -4.42 9.99
N SER A 192 -8.14 -3.29 9.38
CA SER A 192 -9.46 -2.69 9.60
C SER A 192 -10.53 -3.42 8.79
N ILE A 193 -11.82 -3.19 9.10
CA ILE A 193 -12.95 -3.69 8.29
C ILE A 193 -12.78 -3.22 6.84
N ALA A 194 -12.43 -1.95 6.60
CA ALA A 194 -12.15 -1.45 5.26
C ALA A 194 -10.98 -2.18 4.56
N GLY A 195 -9.94 -2.57 5.30
CA GLY A 195 -8.83 -3.37 4.77
C GLY A 195 -9.25 -4.78 4.37
N LEU A 196 -10.12 -5.41 5.17
CA LEU A 196 -10.71 -6.73 4.86
C LEU A 196 -11.60 -6.68 3.62
N VAL A 197 -12.45 -5.65 3.52
CA VAL A 197 -13.31 -5.42 2.35
C VAL A 197 -12.47 -5.16 1.10
N GLY A 198 -11.38 -4.40 1.22
CA GLY A 198 -10.44 -4.21 0.12
C GLY A 198 -9.85 -5.52 -0.39
N ILE A 199 -9.60 -6.50 0.48
CA ILE A 199 -9.15 -7.84 0.08
C ILE A 199 -10.27 -8.61 -0.61
N ALA A 200 -11.50 -8.58 -0.06
CA ALA A 200 -12.66 -9.22 -0.69
C ALA A 200 -12.95 -8.63 -2.07
N GLY A 201 -12.75 -7.33 -2.30
CA GLY A 201 -12.92 -6.71 -3.61
C GLY A 201 -11.93 -7.16 -4.69
N TYR A 202 -10.89 -7.93 -4.34
CA TYR A 202 -9.99 -8.59 -5.29
C TYR A 202 -10.41 -10.02 -5.63
N SER A 203 -11.53 -10.54 -5.09
CA SER A 203 -12.07 -11.80 -5.60
C SER A 203 -12.32 -11.67 -7.10
N GLN A 204 -12.27 -12.79 -7.82
CA GLN A 204 -12.55 -12.86 -9.26
C GLN A 204 -14.03 -12.59 -9.60
N THR A 205 -14.75 -11.94 -8.69
CA THR A 205 -16.13 -11.46 -8.79
C THR A 205 -16.13 -10.15 -9.57
N GLY A 206 -17.18 -9.87 -10.35
CA GLY A 206 -17.25 -8.70 -11.21
C GLY A 206 -17.08 -7.34 -10.51
N THR A 207 -16.88 -6.27 -11.29
CA THR A 207 -16.69 -4.89 -10.79
C THR A 207 -17.86 -4.40 -9.95
N ASP A 208 -19.08 -4.82 -10.29
CA ASP A 208 -20.31 -4.41 -9.61
C ASP A 208 -20.32 -4.83 -8.13
N PHE A 209 -19.70 -5.97 -7.81
CA PHE A 209 -19.59 -6.47 -6.44
C PHE A 209 -18.69 -5.56 -5.59
N ARG A 210 -17.55 -5.14 -6.13
CA ARG A 210 -16.62 -4.23 -5.45
C ARG A 210 -17.27 -2.89 -5.14
N ASP A 211 -18.08 -2.37 -6.06
CA ASP A 211 -18.75 -1.09 -5.89
C ASP A 211 -19.85 -1.19 -4.82
N ARG A 212 -20.61 -2.30 -4.79
CA ARG A 212 -21.57 -2.61 -3.71
C ARG A 212 -20.88 -2.71 -2.34
N LEU A 213 -19.75 -3.40 -2.25
CA LEU A 213 -18.96 -3.51 -1.01
C LEU A 213 -18.48 -2.14 -0.53
N THR A 214 -17.99 -1.30 -1.45
CA THR A 214 -17.54 0.05 -1.11
C THR A 214 -18.70 0.91 -0.62
N GLY A 215 -19.86 0.84 -1.28
CA GLY A 215 -21.08 1.52 -0.87
C GLY A 215 -21.57 1.09 0.52
N ALA A 216 -21.52 -0.21 0.83
CA ALA A 216 -21.88 -0.72 2.15
C ALA A 216 -20.96 -0.16 3.26
N VAL A 217 -19.65 -0.06 3.01
CA VAL A 217 -18.72 0.55 3.97
C VAL A 217 -18.97 2.04 4.16
N GLU A 218 -19.27 2.79 3.11
CA GLU A 218 -19.64 4.22 3.25
C GLU A 218 -20.96 4.39 4.02
N LYS A 219 -21.95 3.52 3.78
CA LYS A 219 -23.21 3.53 4.55
C LYS A 219 -22.96 3.24 6.03
N MET A 220 -22.12 2.24 6.34
CA MET A 220 -21.71 1.94 7.71
C MET A 220 -21.06 3.15 8.40
N ARG A 221 -20.25 3.92 7.68
CA ARG A 221 -19.64 5.14 8.23
C ARG A 221 -20.67 6.22 8.53
N GLY A 222 -21.70 6.36 7.70
CA GLY A 222 -22.76 7.36 7.91
C GLY A 222 -23.75 7.02 9.02
N GLN A 223 -23.71 5.79 9.54
CA GLN A 223 -24.56 5.31 10.64
C GLN A 223 -23.86 5.40 12.01
N LEU A 224 -22.61 5.89 12.05
CA LEU A 224 -21.78 6.10 13.24
C LEU A 224 -21.66 7.59 13.53
#